data_AF-A0A0J7IIG1-F1
#
_entry.id   AF-A0A0J7IIG1-F1
#
_cell.length_a   1.000
_cell.length_b   1.000
_cell.length_c   1.000
_cell.angle_alpha   90.00
_cell.angle_beta   90.00
_cell.angle_gamma   90.00
#
_symmetry.space_group_name_H-M   'P 1'
#
loop_
_entity.id
_entity.type
_entity.pdbx_description
1 polymer ?
#
loop_
_entity_poly.entity_id
_entity_poly.type
_entity_poly.pdbx_seq_one_letter_code
_entity_poly.pdbx_strand_id
1 'polypeptide(L)'
;MKSITLLFLLGFAVVFGQTAGDNPSGVYNFPKIKSSITMPVTIPLSEISNMINASVKDLIFQDDSYTDNNNDQFKVKVWKTRAIRLVGGTNQNILIEVPLKIWAEKGIGTLGVYSYQNTTFETVMSFNTTLSFNNNWTISTNTQPNGFRWVTKPVLDYGRIQIPITSLVEKSLKEQQGKFAKTIDQQMAAQLNFQQYAVMAWNVFSQPFNISEEYNTWLKISPIGVNMTPLKFYGNEITTNIGMDIYSETFTGSKPASSPTIKSVSNFNIVPVLADKFLLQTTANVPFSEATNIARNMFMNKEYDVRGSKVKIKDIKVYGADGRVIIEAETEGYVNGKALISGIPVYDETKKKIVLSNTKFNLRTANILQKTATLLFKGKIVKMIEDEYGIPTQDLELSSKKSIEEAFNKEYYKGLKMNGRVFNLKPGKILLNESGITAVIETNATLKLILNGI
;
A
#
# COMPACT_ATOMS: atom_id res chain seq x y z
N MET A 1 -33.27 -19.32 -65.99
CA MET A 1 -31.97 -19.52 -66.68
C MET A 1 -30.89 -19.78 -65.63
N LYS A 2 -30.21 -20.92 -65.79
CA LYS A 2 -28.82 -21.24 -65.41
C LYS A 2 -28.37 -21.24 -63.94
N SER A 3 -28.46 -22.41 -63.32
CA SER A 3 -27.36 -23.28 -62.82
C SER A 3 -25.97 -22.74 -62.43
N ILE A 4 -25.51 -23.23 -61.25
CA ILE A 4 -24.21 -23.90 -60.90
C ILE A 4 -22.96 -22.98 -60.78
N THR A 5 -22.21 -22.95 -59.67
CA THR A 5 -21.13 -23.90 -59.23
C THR A 5 -20.68 -23.52 -57.79
N LEU A 6 -20.79 -24.31 -56.71
CA LEU A 6 -19.99 -25.44 -56.17
C LEU A 6 -18.49 -25.19 -55.87
N LEU A 7 -18.08 -25.27 -54.58
CA LEU A 7 -16.98 -26.08 -53.96
C LEU A 7 -16.52 -25.46 -52.61
N PHE A 8 -16.77 -26.10 -51.47
CA PHE A 8 -15.94 -27.08 -50.73
C PHE A 8 -14.82 -26.48 -49.85
N LEU A 9 -14.92 -26.62 -48.52
CA LEU A 9 -13.99 -27.47 -47.76
C LEU A 9 -14.49 -27.72 -46.33
N LEU A 10 -14.60 -29.01 -45.98
CA LEU A 10 -14.75 -29.52 -44.63
C LEU A 10 -13.51 -29.20 -43.78
N GLY A 11 -13.74 -28.84 -42.52
CA GLY A 11 -12.77 -28.96 -41.44
C GLY A 11 -13.47 -29.55 -40.21
N PHE A 12 -13.14 -30.81 -39.90
CA PHE A 12 -13.62 -31.58 -38.75
C PHE A 12 -13.53 -30.80 -37.43
N ALA A 13 -14.67 -30.51 -36.80
CA ALA A 13 -14.71 -30.21 -35.37
C ALA A 13 -14.96 -31.53 -34.62
N VAL A 14 -13.88 -32.16 -34.13
CA VAL A 14 -13.98 -33.22 -33.13
C VAL A 14 -14.45 -32.57 -31.83
N VAL A 15 -15.73 -32.76 -31.52
CA VAL A 15 -16.29 -32.43 -30.21
C VAL A 15 -15.77 -33.46 -29.21
N PHE A 16 -14.64 -33.16 -28.57
CA PHE A 16 -14.36 -33.74 -27.25
C PHE A 16 -15.16 -32.92 -26.24
N GLY A 17 -16.39 -33.38 -25.97
CA GLY A 17 -17.11 -33.00 -24.77
C GLY A 17 -16.35 -33.54 -23.57
N GLN A 18 -15.47 -32.72 -22.98
CA GLN A 18 -15.10 -32.91 -21.58
C GLN A 18 -16.33 -32.54 -20.77
N THR A 19 -17.02 -33.56 -20.27
CA THR A 19 -17.89 -33.43 -19.12
C THR A 19 -17.05 -32.80 -18.02
N ALA A 20 -17.27 -31.51 -17.77
CA ALA A 20 -16.86 -30.86 -16.55
C ALA A 20 -17.47 -31.68 -15.41
N GLY A 21 -16.64 -32.48 -14.73
CA GLY A 21 -17.03 -33.06 -13.46
C GLY A 21 -17.37 -31.90 -12.54
N ASP A 22 -18.57 -31.95 -11.96
CA ASP A 22 -18.99 -31.11 -10.84
C ASP A 22 -17.94 -31.23 -9.72
N ASN A 23 -16.92 -30.37 -9.76
CA ASN A 23 -16.20 -30.01 -8.56
C ASN A 23 -17.13 -29.03 -7.83
N PRO A 24 -17.72 -29.39 -6.67
CA PRO A 24 -18.40 -28.39 -5.88
C PRO A 24 -17.32 -27.36 -5.53
N SER A 25 -17.42 -26.20 -6.15
CA SER A 25 -16.62 -25.02 -5.81
C SER A 25 -17.07 -24.63 -4.41
N GLY A 26 -16.49 -25.29 -3.41
CA GLY A 26 -16.74 -24.99 -2.02
C GLY A 26 -16.42 -23.52 -1.84
N VAL A 27 -17.45 -22.71 -1.58
CA VAL A 27 -17.25 -21.34 -1.13
C VAL A 27 -16.65 -21.46 0.26
N TYR A 28 -15.33 -21.52 0.33
CA TYR A 28 -14.63 -21.59 1.59
C TYR A 28 -14.81 -20.26 2.32
N ASN A 29 -15.59 -20.28 3.40
CA ASN A 29 -15.75 -19.12 4.27
C ASN A 29 -14.57 -19.06 5.24
N PHE A 30 -13.54 -18.32 4.85
CA PHE A 30 -12.35 -18.14 5.68
C PHE A 30 -12.56 -17.05 6.74
N PRO A 31 -11.94 -17.18 7.92
CA PRO A 31 -12.12 -16.20 8.98
C PRO A 31 -11.53 -14.85 8.54
N LYS A 32 -12.34 -13.80 8.66
CA LYS A 32 -11.89 -12.42 8.47
C LYS A 32 -11.08 -12.00 9.68
N ILE A 33 -9.80 -11.70 9.47
CA ILE A 33 -8.92 -11.27 10.56
C ILE A 33 -8.75 -9.76 10.51
N LYS A 34 -9.06 -9.09 11.62
CA LYS A 34 -8.84 -7.65 11.76
C LYS A 34 -7.33 -7.40 11.90
N SER A 35 -6.80 -6.58 11.00
CA SER A 35 -5.39 -6.19 10.96
C SER A 35 -5.28 -4.67 10.93
N SER A 36 -4.10 -4.15 11.26
CA SER A 36 -3.83 -2.71 11.22
C SER A 36 -2.47 -2.45 10.58
N ILE A 37 -2.47 -1.56 9.60
CA ILE A 37 -1.29 -1.14 8.86
C ILE A 37 -0.98 0.28 9.29
N THR A 38 0.22 0.51 9.82
CA THR A 38 0.72 1.86 10.11
C THR A 38 1.87 2.19 9.16
N MET A 39 1.82 3.39 8.59
CA MET A 39 2.76 3.89 7.61
C MET A 39 3.15 5.34 7.92
N PRO A 40 4.38 5.58 8.40
CA PRO A 40 4.92 6.93 8.47
C PRO A 40 5.07 7.52 7.07
N VAL A 41 4.68 8.78 6.93
CA VAL A 41 4.74 9.57 5.71
C VAL A 41 5.68 10.73 5.94
N THR A 42 6.62 10.93 5.01
CA THR A 42 7.52 12.07 4.98
C THR A 42 7.36 12.80 3.65
N ILE A 43 7.09 14.10 3.73
CA ILE A 43 6.92 15.01 2.58
C ILE A 43 7.96 16.12 2.71
N PRO A 44 9.05 16.08 1.92
CA PRO A 44 10.00 17.18 1.88
C PRO A 44 9.35 18.44 1.30
N LEU A 45 9.60 19.59 1.94
CA LEU A 45 9.08 20.88 1.45
C LEU A 45 9.66 21.25 0.08
N SER A 46 10.84 20.74 -0.27
CA SER A 46 11.43 20.89 -1.60
C SER A 46 10.56 20.29 -2.70
N GLU A 47 9.89 19.16 -2.46
CA GLU A 47 8.99 18.53 -3.44
C GLU A 47 7.75 19.41 -3.69
N ILE A 48 7.17 19.95 -2.62
CA ILE A 48 6.06 20.92 -2.74
C ILE A 48 6.54 22.17 -3.50
N SER A 49 7.76 22.64 -3.19
CA SER A 49 8.42 23.74 -3.90
C SER A 49 8.56 23.46 -5.40
N ASN A 50 8.98 22.25 -5.78
CA ASN A 50 9.13 21.85 -7.19
C ASN A 50 7.79 21.84 -7.91
N MET A 51 6.75 21.24 -7.30
CA MET A 51 5.39 21.22 -7.85
C MET A 51 4.84 22.64 -8.09
N ILE A 52 5.02 23.54 -7.12
CA ILE A 52 4.61 24.95 -7.26
C ILE A 52 5.38 25.61 -8.42
N ASN A 53 6.69 25.41 -8.50
CA ASN A 53 7.49 26.04 -9.55
C ASN A 53 7.22 25.49 -10.95
N ALA A 54 6.78 24.24 -11.08
CA ALA A 54 6.37 23.64 -12.35
C ALA A 54 5.03 24.21 -12.85
N SER A 55 4.14 24.62 -11.94
CA SER A 55 2.82 25.19 -12.27
C SER A 55 2.84 26.71 -12.48
N VAL A 56 3.75 27.41 -11.81
CA VAL A 56 3.88 28.88 -11.89
C VAL A 56 4.88 29.27 -12.99
N LYS A 57 4.36 29.90 -14.06
CA LYS A 57 5.16 30.48 -15.15
C LYS A 57 6.10 31.59 -14.65
N ASP A 58 7.12 31.90 -15.45
CA ASP A 58 8.07 32.97 -15.12
C ASP A 58 7.41 34.34 -15.14
N LEU A 59 6.61 34.67 -16.16
CA LEU A 59 5.75 35.86 -16.12
C LEU A 59 4.47 35.53 -15.34
N ILE A 60 4.37 36.06 -14.13
CA ILE A 60 3.28 35.78 -13.19
C ILE A 60 2.07 36.68 -13.48
N PHE A 61 2.33 37.94 -13.83
CA PHE A 61 1.28 38.94 -14.05
C PHE A 61 1.73 39.98 -15.07
N GLN A 62 0.80 40.44 -15.90
CA GLN A 62 1.03 41.46 -16.92
C GLN A 62 -0.23 42.30 -17.09
N ASP A 63 -0.04 43.61 -17.02
CA ASP A 63 -0.97 44.65 -17.42
C ASP A 63 -0.26 45.57 -18.42
N ASP A 64 -0.79 45.63 -19.65
CA ASP A 64 -0.25 46.40 -20.77
C ASP A 64 -1.18 47.54 -21.21
N SER A 65 -2.22 47.85 -20.45
CA SER A 65 -3.18 48.90 -20.78
C SER A 65 -2.98 50.12 -19.88
N TYR A 66 -3.35 51.29 -20.39
CA TYR A 66 -3.37 52.54 -19.60
C TYR A 66 -4.79 52.99 -19.24
N THR A 67 -5.79 52.39 -19.90
CA THR A 67 -7.17 52.87 -19.93
C THR A 67 -8.13 51.98 -19.15
N ASP A 68 -7.68 50.81 -18.70
CA ASP A 68 -8.39 49.92 -17.80
C ASP A 68 -8.25 50.37 -16.34
N ASN A 69 -8.93 49.67 -15.43
CA ASN A 69 -8.94 49.97 -13.99
C ASN A 69 -9.22 51.45 -13.66
N ASN A 70 -10.21 52.04 -14.36
CA ASN A 70 -10.60 53.44 -14.27
C ASN A 70 -9.54 54.42 -14.81
N ASN A 71 -8.88 54.06 -15.91
CA ASN A 71 -7.90 54.91 -16.60
C ASN A 71 -6.75 55.33 -15.68
N ASP A 72 -6.16 54.34 -15.00
CA ASP A 72 -5.13 54.53 -13.99
C ASP A 72 -3.75 54.92 -14.57
N GLN A 73 -3.63 54.89 -15.90
CA GLN A 73 -2.40 55.18 -16.66
C GLN A 73 -1.22 54.33 -16.18
N PHE A 74 -1.47 53.08 -15.81
CA PHE A 74 -0.49 52.22 -15.16
C PHE A 74 -0.31 50.89 -15.87
N LYS A 75 0.93 50.55 -16.21
CA LYS A 75 1.32 49.23 -16.70
C LYS A 75 2.23 48.54 -15.71
N VAL A 76 2.12 47.23 -15.62
CA VAL A 76 2.99 46.45 -14.76
C VAL A 76 3.25 45.07 -15.32
N LYS A 77 4.48 44.60 -15.16
CA LYS A 77 4.89 43.22 -15.45
C LYS A 77 5.64 42.66 -14.26
N VAL A 78 5.26 41.46 -13.86
CA VAL A 78 5.80 40.78 -12.69
C VAL A 78 6.35 39.43 -13.09
N TRP A 79 7.65 39.25 -12.92
CA TRP A 79 8.34 38.00 -13.19
C TRP A 79 8.82 37.33 -11.91
N LYS A 80 8.71 36.01 -11.87
CA LYS A 80 9.47 35.13 -10.99
C LYS A 80 10.93 35.13 -11.46
N THR A 81 11.88 35.50 -10.61
CA THR A 81 13.32 35.50 -10.98
C THR A 81 14.06 34.25 -10.56
N ARG A 82 13.53 33.54 -9.57
CA ARG A 82 14.09 32.28 -9.04
C ARG A 82 12.96 31.40 -8.54
N ALA A 83 13.26 30.12 -8.30
CA ALA A 83 12.31 29.19 -7.74
C ALA A 83 11.69 29.73 -6.43
N ILE A 84 10.37 29.65 -6.31
CA ILE A 84 9.63 29.85 -5.06
C ILE A 84 10.16 28.83 -4.06
N ARG A 85 10.54 29.28 -2.86
CA ARG A 85 11.18 28.44 -1.83
C ARG A 85 10.25 28.26 -0.64
N LEU A 86 10.07 27.02 -0.21
CA LEU A 86 9.36 26.68 1.02
C LEU A 86 10.35 26.19 2.06
N VAL A 87 10.31 26.75 3.27
CA VAL A 87 11.13 26.32 4.40
C VAL A 87 10.26 26.18 5.65
N GLY A 88 10.62 25.27 6.55
CA GLY A 88 9.92 25.15 7.82
C GLY A 88 10.19 26.38 8.70
N GLY A 89 9.12 26.97 9.23
CA GLY A 89 9.23 28.03 10.22
C GLY A 89 9.07 27.51 11.65
N THR A 90 8.84 28.44 12.58
CA THR A 90 8.57 28.15 14.00
C THR A 90 7.08 27.95 14.26
N ASN A 91 6.69 26.97 15.08
CA ASN A 91 5.30 26.69 15.46
C ASN A 91 4.41 26.13 14.33
N GLN A 92 4.86 25.07 13.64
CA GLN A 92 4.06 24.36 12.64
C GLN A 92 3.61 25.22 11.44
N ASN A 93 4.42 26.19 11.04
CA ASN A 93 4.19 27.01 9.86
C ASN A 93 5.25 26.77 8.78
N ILE A 94 4.92 27.15 7.55
CA ILE A 94 5.82 27.18 6.40
C ILE A 94 6.08 28.64 6.05
N LEU A 95 7.35 29.00 5.90
CA LEU A 95 7.77 30.26 5.30
C LEU A 95 7.90 30.06 3.79
N ILE A 96 7.16 30.87 3.03
CA ILE A 96 7.20 30.92 1.57
C ILE A 96 7.97 32.17 1.16
N GLU A 97 8.99 32.00 0.32
CA GLU A 97 9.72 33.10 -0.30
C GLU A 97 9.49 33.13 -1.81
N VAL A 98 9.08 34.29 -2.32
CA VAL A 98 8.78 34.52 -3.73
C VAL A 98 9.70 35.63 -4.27
N PRO A 99 10.77 35.28 -5.00
CA PRO A 99 11.66 36.25 -5.64
C PRO A 99 11.03 36.82 -6.91
N LEU A 100 10.84 38.14 -6.94
CA LEU A 100 10.12 38.86 -7.99
C LEU A 100 10.99 39.95 -8.61
N LYS A 101 10.85 40.11 -9.93
CA LYS A 101 11.24 41.30 -10.68
C LYS A 101 9.98 41.99 -11.15
N ILE A 102 9.89 43.29 -10.93
CA ILE A 102 8.72 44.08 -11.27
C ILE A 102 9.18 45.23 -12.15
N TRP A 103 8.57 45.34 -13.32
CA TRP A 103 8.63 46.52 -14.16
C TRP A 103 7.29 47.22 -14.05
N ALA A 104 7.30 48.51 -13.77
CA ALA A 104 6.10 49.31 -13.68
C ALA A 104 6.29 50.62 -14.42
N GLU A 105 5.27 51.05 -15.15
CA GLU A 105 5.27 52.31 -15.90
C GLU A 105 3.99 53.08 -15.57
N LYS A 106 4.13 54.36 -15.25
CA LYS A 106 3.01 55.21 -14.86
C LYS A 106 3.03 56.53 -15.62
N GLY A 107 1.87 56.91 -16.14
CA GLY A 107 1.61 58.25 -16.66
C GLY A 107 1.38 59.25 -15.53
N ILE A 108 2.15 60.34 -15.52
CA ILE A 108 2.00 61.46 -14.60
C ILE A 108 1.54 62.68 -15.42
N GLY A 109 0.36 63.20 -15.10
CA GLY A 109 -0.23 64.32 -15.82
C GLY A 109 -1.72 64.48 -15.54
N THR A 110 -2.34 65.52 -16.12
CA THR A 110 -3.76 65.83 -15.98
C THR A 110 -4.34 66.29 -17.33
N LEU A 111 -5.67 66.32 -17.46
CA LEU A 111 -6.37 66.83 -18.66
C LEU A 111 -5.97 66.15 -19.98
N GLY A 112 -5.60 64.86 -19.95
CA GLY A 112 -5.28 64.09 -21.16
C GLY A 112 -3.83 64.21 -21.65
N VAL A 113 -2.97 64.95 -20.94
CA VAL A 113 -1.54 65.04 -21.23
C VAL A 113 -0.76 64.32 -20.13
N TYR A 114 -0.05 63.25 -20.48
CA TYR A 114 0.69 62.41 -19.54
C TYR A 114 2.15 62.24 -19.95
N SER A 115 3.07 62.35 -18.99
CA SER A 115 4.47 61.93 -19.13
C SER A 115 4.64 60.57 -18.47
N TYR A 116 5.16 59.60 -19.22
CA TYR A 116 5.32 58.24 -18.72
C TYR A 116 6.71 58.04 -18.15
N GLN A 117 6.75 57.44 -16.97
CA GLN A 117 7.97 57.12 -16.25
C GLN A 117 7.90 55.68 -15.80
N ASN A 118 9.00 54.95 -15.98
CA ASN A 118 9.08 53.56 -15.58
C ASN A 118 10.16 53.33 -14.53
N THR A 119 10.01 52.19 -13.87
CA THR A 119 10.97 51.69 -12.90
C THR A 119 11.03 50.18 -13.03
N THR A 120 12.22 49.63 -12.80
CA THR A 120 12.42 48.19 -12.64
C THR A 120 13.08 47.94 -11.30
N PHE A 121 12.54 47.01 -10.54
CA PHE A 121 13.05 46.67 -9.23
C PHE A 121 12.87 45.20 -8.92
N GLU A 122 13.60 44.73 -7.91
CA GLU A 122 13.58 43.33 -7.49
C GLU A 122 13.34 43.23 -6.00
N THR A 123 12.48 42.29 -5.60
CA THR A 123 12.09 42.08 -4.21
C THR A 123 11.88 40.60 -3.93
N VAL A 124 12.09 40.18 -2.69
CA VAL A 124 11.69 38.85 -2.23
C VAL A 124 10.53 39.04 -1.26
N MET A 125 9.34 38.63 -1.66
CA MET A 125 8.17 38.60 -0.77
C MET A 125 8.24 37.36 0.13
N SER A 126 7.90 37.54 1.40
CA SER A 126 7.84 36.48 2.40
C SER A 126 6.42 36.33 2.93
N PHE A 127 5.97 35.08 3.10
CA PHE A 127 4.66 34.74 3.65
C PHE A 127 4.78 33.62 4.66
N ASN A 128 3.99 33.66 5.73
CA ASN A 128 3.86 32.55 6.66
C ASN A 128 2.52 31.86 6.39
N THR A 129 2.53 30.55 6.18
CA THR A 129 1.32 29.76 5.98
C THR A 129 1.23 28.64 7.02
N THR A 130 0.03 28.44 7.56
CA THR A 130 -0.29 27.25 8.37
C THR A 130 -1.15 26.31 7.55
N LEU A 131 -0.91 24.99 7.65
CA LEU A 131 -1.69 23.98 6.94
C LEU A 131 -2.41 23.06 7.92
N SER A 132 -3.67 22.77 7.60
CA SER A 132 -4.50 21.81 8.31
C SER A 132 -5.03 20.78 7.32
N PHE A 133 -4.77 19.50 7.57
CA PHE A 133 -5.35 18.42 6.77
C PHE A 133 -6.67 17.98 7.43
N ASN A 134 -7.78 18.34 6.78
CA ASN A 134 -9.12 18.09 7.28
C ASN A 134 -9.49 16.62 7.04
N ASN A 135 -10.34 16.08 7.92
CA ASN A 135 -10.80 14.68 7.88
C ASN A 135 -11.52 14.27 6.59
N ASN A 136 -11.98 15.23 5.79
CA ASN A 136 -12.63 15.03 4.50
C ASN A 136 -11.64 15.02 3.32
N TRP A 137 -10.36 14.74 3.59
CA TRP A 137 -9.31 14.66 2.58
C TRP A 137 -8.96 15.99 1.88
N THR A 138 -9.38 17.12 2.45
CA THR A 138 -9.01 18.46 1.93
C THR A 138 -7.95 19.12 2.81
N ILE A 139 -7.03 19.88 2.21
CA ILE A 139 -6.12 20.74 2.98
C ILE A 139 -6.66 22.16 3.00
N SER A 140 -6.74 22.73 4.20
CA SER A 140 -6.95 24.15 4.40
C SER A 140 -5.62 24.84 4.69
N THR A 141 -5.47 26.04 4.14
CA THR A 141 -4.29 26.88 4.33
C THR A 141 -4.72 28.25 4.82
N ASN A 142 -3.89 28.87 5.64
CA ASN A 142 -4.08 30.24 6.09
C ASN A 142 -2.74 30.95 5.96
N THR A 143 -2.62 31.76 4.91
CA THR A 143 -1.40 32.48 4.57
C THR A 143 -1.50 33.92 5.05
N GLN A 144 -0.44 34.39 5.69
CA GLN A 144 -0.31 35.75 6.21
C GLN A 144 0.94 36.40 5.60
N PRO A 145 0.88 37.69 5.23
CA PRO A 145 2.06 38.46 4.85
C PRO A 145 3.13 38.42 5.93
N ASN A 146 4.39 38.21 5.53
CA ASN A 146 5.56 38.25 6.41
C ASN A 146 6.62 39.23 5.87
N GLY A 147 6.16 40.34 5.29
CA GLY A 147 7.02 41.41 4.78
C GLY A 147 7.78 41.02 3.52
N PHE A 148 8.69 41.90 3.10
CA PHE A 148 9.54 41.69 1.93
C PHE A 148 10.89 42.35 2.13
N ARG A 149 11.87 41.93 1.33
CA ARG A 149 13.20 42.56 1.27
C ARG A 149 13.51 43.02 -0.14
N TRP A 150 14.09 44.21 -0.25
CA TRP A 150 14.59 44.74 -1.51
C TRP A 150 15.86 43.99 -1.93
N VAL A 151 15.88 43.54 -3.19
CA VAL A 151 17.12 43.14 -3.87
C VAL A 151 17.66 44.36 -4.63
N THR A 152 16.78 45.04 -5.36
CA THR A 152 17.05 46.31 -6.05
C THR A 152 15.92 47.28 -5.74
N LYS A 153 16.23 48.50 -5.27
CA LYS A 153 15.23 49.50 -4.91
C LYS A 153 14.69 50.22 -6.16
N PRO A 154 13.41 50.62 -6.17
CA PRO A 154 12.82 51.33 -7.31
C PRO A 154 13.29 52.79 -7.34
N VAL A 155 13.76 53.20 -8.51
CA VAL A 155 14.15 54.57 -8.84
C VAL A 155 13.49 54.99 -10.15
N LEU A 156 13.16 56.27 -10.27
CA LEU A 156 12.85 56.89 -11.55
C LEU A 156 14.13 57.49 -12.12
N ASP A 157 14.49 57.09 -13.32
CA ASP A 157 15.73 57.49 -13.98
C ASP A 157 15.45 58.57 -15.04
N TYR A 158 15.90 59.80 -14.74
CA TYR A 158 15.85 60.94 -15.66
C TYR A 158 17.24 61.24 -16.25
N GLY A 159 18.10 60.23 -16.36
CA GLY A 159 19.48 60.33 -16.85
C GLY A 159 20.43 60.88 -15.78
N ARG A 160 20.47 62.20 -15.60
CA ARG A 160 21.38 62.85 -14.63
C ARG A 160 20.85 62.85 -13.19
N ILE A 161 19.56 62.56 -13.01
CA ILE A 161 18.88 62.58 -11.72
C ILE A 161 18.15 61.25 -11.55
N GLN A 162 18.42 60.57 -10.44
CA GLN A 162 17.72 59.37 -10.02
C GLN A 162 16.88 59.68 -8.79
N ILE A 163 15.56 59.53 -8.89
CA ILE A 163 14.63 59.84 -7.81
C ILE A 163 14.17 58.53 -7.16
N PRO A 164 14.52 58.26 -5.89
CA PRO A 164 14.07 57.05 -5.20
C PRO A 164 12.57 57.15 -4.91
N ILE A 165 11.82 56.13 -5.36
CA ILE A 165 10.37 56.03 -5.12
C ILE A 165 10.01 54.87 -4.17
N THR A 166 10.99 54.44 -3.37
CA THR A 166 10.89 53.26 -2.50
C THR A 166 9.67 53.30 -1.58
N SER A 167 9.39 54.43 -0.93
CA SER A 167 8.26 54.54 0.02
C SER A 167 6.89 54.42 -0.66
N LEU A 168 6.76 54.93 -1.89
CA LEU A 168 5.51 54.84 -2.66
C LEU A 168 5.23 53.38 -3.06
N VAL A 169 6.25 52.70 -3.58
CA VAL A 169 6.15 51.30 -3.98
C VAL A 169 5.96 50.40 -2.76
N GLU A 170 6.63 50.68 -1.64
CA GLU A 170 6.50 49.90 -0.41
C GLU A 170 5.06 49.84 0.11
N LYS A 171 4.33 50.96 0.09
CA LYS A 171 2.91 50.98 0.48
C LYS A 171 2.08 50.03 -0.39
N SER A 172 2.26 50.14 -1.72
CA SER A 172 1.56 49.27 -2.67
C SER A 172 1.92 47.79 -2.48
N LEU A 173 3.21 47.48 -2.29
CA LEU A 173 3.65 46.10 -2.06
C LEU A 173 3.03 45.50 -0.79
N LYS A 174 2.93 46.26 0.31
CA LYS A 174 2.27 45.80 1.55
C LYS A 174 0.79 45.46 1.30
N GLU A 175 0.08 46.32 0.59
CA GLU A 175 -1.33 46.07 0.22
C GLU A 175 -1.47 44.84 -0.68
N GLN A 176 -0.58 44.69 -1.68
CA GLN A 176 -0.60 43.56 -2.59
C GLN A 176 -0.21 42.24 -1.92
N GLN A 177 0.67 42.25 -0.92
CA GLN A 177 0.97 41.05 -0.14
C GLN A 177 -0.27 40.46 0.53
N GLY A 178 -1.14 41.31 1.09
CA GLY A 178 -2.40 40.83 1.68
C GLY A 178 -3.31 40.16 0.65
N LYS A 179 -3.35 40.66 -0.58
CA LYS A 179 -4.10 40.06 -1.69
C LYS A 179 -3.46 38.75 -2.15
N PHE A 180 -2.14 38.74 -2.33
CA PHE A 180 -1.39 37.55 -2.72
C PHE A 180 -1.55 36.42 -1.72
N ALA A 181 -1.54 36.71 -0.42
CA ALA A 181 -1.79 35.72 0.62
C ALA A 181 -3.14 34.99 0.42
N LYS A 182 -4.21 35.74 0.14
CA LYS A 182 -5.52 35.16 -0.17
C LYS A 182 -5.52 34.36 -1.47
N THR A 183 -4.84 34.86 -2.51
CA THR A 183 -4.72 34.14 -3.78
C THR A 183 -3.96 32.83 -3.60
N ILE A 184 -2.89 32.81 -2.80
CA ILE A 184 -2.15 31.61 -2.44
C ILE A 184 -3.09 30.58 -1.81
N ASP A 185 -3.89 30.98 -0.80
CA ASP A 185 -4.82 30.06 -0.13
C ASP A 185 -5.90 29.53 -1.08
N GLN A 186 -6.45 30.37 -1.96
CA GLN A 186 -7.44 29.96 -2.96
C GLN A 186 -6.88 28.97 -3.98
N GLN A 187 -5.68 29.22 -4.49
CA GLN A 187 -5.02 28.32 -5.44
C GLN A 187 -4.63 27.00 -4.78
N MET A 188 -4.13 27.04 -3.54
CA MET A 188 -3.84 25.82 -2.77
C MET A 188 -5.11 25.02 -2.48
N ALA A 189 -6.20 25.64 -2.06
CA ALA A 189 -7.46 24.94 -1.77
C ALA A 189 -8.04 24.23 -3.01
N ALA A 190 -7.89 24.79 -4.20
CA ALA A 190 -8.38 24.19 -5.45
C ALA A 190 -7.59 22.93 -5.86
N GLN A 191 -6.31 22.86 -5.50
CA GLN A 191 -5.41 21.78 -5.92
C GLN A 191 -5.21 20.70 -4.84
N LEU A 192 -5.44 21.02 -3.56
CA LEU A 192 -5.14 20.15 -2.43
C LEU A 192 -6.37 19.36 -1.94
N ASN A 193 -7.03 18.65 -2.87
CA ASN A 193 -8.07 17.68 -2.55
C ASN A 193 -7.56 16.25 -2.81
N PHE A 194 -7.33 15.51 -1.72
CA PHE A 194 -6.77 14.17 -1.77
C PHE A 194 -7.80 13.05 -1.84
N GLN A 195 -9.09 13.38 -1.89
CA GLN A 195 -10.17 12.41 -1.96
C GLN A 195 -10.00 11.46 -3.16
N GLN A 196 -9.61 11.98 -4.32
CA GLN A 196 -9.43 11.19 -5.54
C GLN A 196 -8.24 10.23 -5.40
N TYR A 197 -7.12 10.69 -4.85
CA TYR A 197 -5.95 9.84 -4.59
C TYR A 197 -6.25 8.76 -3.55
N ALA A 198 -7.02 9.09 -2.50
CA ALA A 198 -7.49 8.12 -1.52
C ALA A 198 -8.39 7.05 -2.17
N VAL A 199 -9.31 7.44 -3.06
CA VAL A 199 -10.18 6.51 -3.81
C VAL A 199 -9.35 5.59 -4.70
N MET A 200 -8.37 6.12 -5.43
CA MET A 200 -7.48 5.31 -6.25
C MET A 200 -6.72 4.28 -5.40
N ALA A 201 -6.09 4.71 -4.31
CA ALA A 201 -5.38 3.82 -3.40
C ALA A 201 -6.31 2.75 -2.80
N TRP A 202 -7.49 3.15 -2.31
CA TRP A 202 -8.47 2.23 -1.74
C TRP A 202 -8.93 1.16 -2.73
N ASN A 203 -9.18 1.55 -3.98
CA ASN A 203 -9.59 0.62 -5.04
C ASN A 203 -8.46 -0.33 -5.43
N VAL A 204 -7.19 0.12 -5.42
CA VAL A 204 -6.02 -0.74 -5.64
C VAL A 204 -5.90 -1.77 -4.51
N PHE A 205 -5.98 -1.35 -3.24
CA PHE A 205 -5.94 -2.27 -2.09
C PHE A 205 -7.12 -3.24 -2.04
N SER A 206 -8.24 -2.86 -2.64
CA SER A 206 -9.44 -3.70 -2.73
C SER A 206 -9.35 -4.81 -3.79
N GLN A 207 -8.31 -4.80 -4.63
CA GLN A 207 -8.04 -5.87 -5.60
C GLN A 207 -7.27 -7.02 -4.92
N PRO A 208 -7.61 -8.29 -5.21
CA PRO A 208 -6.85 -9.43 -4.72
C PRO A 208 -5.43 -9.46 -5.28
N PHE A 209 -4.45 -9.61 -4.39
CA PHE A 209 -3.02 -9.72 -4.70
C PHE A 209 -2.64 -11.20 -4.79
N ASN A 210 -1.95 -11.60 -5.86
CA ASN A 210 -1.30 -12.92 -5.87
C ASN A 210 -0.06 -12.84 -4.97
N ILE A 211 -0.01 -13.67 -3.93
CA ILE A 211 1.10 -13.69 -2.96
C ILE A 211 1.98 -14.94 -3.13
N SER A 212 1.50 -15.95 -3.87
CA SER A 212 2.28 -17.12 -4.23
C SER A 212 1.75 -17.71 -5.53
N GLU A 213 2.57 -17.68 -6.57
CA GLU A 213 2.25 -18.30 -7.85
C GLU A 213 2.30 -19.83 -7.77
N GLU A 214 3.30 -20.38 -7.06
CA GLU A 214 3.51 -21.82 -6.86
C GLU A 214 2.27 -22.51 -6.28
N TYR A 215 1.64 -21.89 -5.28
CA TYR A 215 0.44 -22.42 -4.60
C TYR A 215 -0.85 -21.72 -5.04
N ASN A 216 -0.78 -20.86 -6.05
CA ASN A 216 -1.90 -20.05 -6.56
C ASN A 216 -2.70 -19.38 -5.42
N THR A 217 -1.99 -18.71 -4.50
CA THR A 217 -2.55 -18.11 -3.30
C THR A 217 -2.79 -16.61 -3.48
N TRP A 218 -3.98 -16.17 -3.11
CA TRP A 218 -4.48 -14.81 -3.29
C TRP A 218 -4.83 -14.19 -1.94
N LEU A 219 -4.32 -12.98 -1.69
CA LEU A 219 -4.66 -12.15 -0.55
C LEU A 219 -5.71 -11.11 -0.96
N LYS A 220 -6.85 -11.10 -0.28
CA LYS A 220 -7.86 -10.05 -0.40
C LYS A 220 -7.81 -9.16 0.83
N ILE A 221 -7.66 -7.86 0.60
CA ILE A 221 -7.70 -6.84 1.63
C ILE A 221 -9.01 -6.06 1.49
N SER A 222 -9.72 -5.89 2.60
CA SER A 222 -10.94 -5.10 2.70
C SER A 222 -10.71 -3.97 3.70
N PRO A 223 -10.40 -2.74 3.22
CA PRO A 223 -10.21 -1.62 4.11
C PRO A 223 -11.50 -1.23 4.84
N ILE A 224 -11.37 -0.85 6.10
CA ILE A 224 -12.48 -0.48 7.00
C ILE A 224 -12.49 1.02 7.24
N GLY A 225 -11.33 1.59 7.55
CA GLY A 225 -11.19 3.00 7.87
C GLY A 225 -9.73 3.43 7.90
N VAL A 226 -9.54 4.74 7.81
CA VAL A 226 -8.24 5.38 7.86
C VAL A 226 -8.16 6.23 9.12
N ASN A 227 -7.04 6.13 9.81
CA ASN A 227 -6.69 6.91 10.97
C ASN A 227 -5.40 7.68 10.64
N MET A 228 -5.23 8.89 11.15
CA MET A 228 -4.04 9.69 10.86
C MET A 228 -3.63 10.51 12.07
N THR A 229 -2.33 10.68 12.27
CA THR A 229 -1.83 11.62 13.28
C THR A 229 -1.84 13.07 12.77
N PRO A 230 -1.89 14.08 13.65
CA PRO A 230 -1.69 15.46 13.24
C PRO A 230 -0.38 15.65 12.46
N LEU A 231 -0.37 16.58 11.50
CA LEU A 231 0.83 16.95 10.76
C LEU A 231 1.88 17.51 11.73
N LYS A 232 3.12 17.06 11.57
CA LYS A 232 4.28 17.57 12.31
C LYS A 232 5.27 18.18 11.33
N PHE A 233 5.65 19.42 11.59
CA PHE A 233 6.62 20.16 10.81
C PHE A 233 7.96 20.07 11.52
N TYR A 234 8.95 19.47 10.86
CA TYR A 234 10.29 19.32 11.43
C TYR A 234 11.33 19.64 10.35
N GLY A 235 12.14 20.68 10.61
CA GLY A 235 13.09 21.17 9.62
C GLY A 235 12.39 21.54 8.30
N ASN A 236 12.87 20.99 7.18
CA ASN A 236 12.28 21.21 5.85
C ASN A 236 11.36 20.07 5.40
N GLU A 237 10.68 19.40 6.33
CA GLU A 237 9.78 18.28 6.02
C GLU A 237 8.48 18.34 6.84
N ILE A 238 7.41 17.83 6.23
CA ILE A 238 6.14 17.52 6.88
C ILE A 238 6.09 16.01 7.13
N THR A 239 5.76 15.62 8.35
CA THR A 239 5.64 14.22 8.75
C THR A 239 4.27 13.93 9.35
N THR A 240 3.75 12.74 9.09
CA THR A 240 2.54 12.21 9.73
C THR A 240 2.58 10.69 9.67
N ASN A 241 1.75 10.02 10.45
CA ASN A 241 1.53 8.59 10.36
C ASN A 241 0.10 8.34 9.86
N ILE A 242 -0.03 7.49 8.86
CA ILE A 242 -1.31 7.00 8.35
C ILE A 242 -1.48 5.57 8.86
N GLY A 243 -2.62 5.30 9.48
CA GLY A 243 -3.06 3.99 9.93
C GLY A 243 -4.26 3.54 9.12
N MET A 244 -4.33 2.26 8.76
CA MET A 244 -5.47 1.68 8.08
C MET A 244 -5.92 0.42 8.79
N ASP A 245 -7.17 0.41 9.23
CA ASP A 245 -7.81 -0.80 9.74
C ASP A 245 -8.38 -1.58 8.56
N ILE A 246 -8.05 -2.87 8.50
CA ILE A 246 -8.41 -3.74 7.38
C ILE A 246 -8.93 -5.09 7.89
N TYR A 247 -9.73 -5.74 7.06
CA TYR A 247 -9.87 -7.19 7.09
C TYR A 247 -8.98 -7.81 6.05
N SER A 248 -8.33 -8.90 6.42
CA SER A 248 -7.52 -9.71 5.52
C SER A 248 -8.13 -11.10 5.39
N GLU A 249 -8.23 -11.57 4.15
CA GLU A 249 -8.73 -12.88 3.76
C GLU A 249 -7.76 -13.51 2.75
N THR A 250 -7.58 -14.83 2.80
CA THR A 250 -6.65 -15.50 1.89
C THR A 250 -7.32 -16.71 1.25
N PHE A 251 -7.10 -16.85 -0.06
CA PHE A 251 -7.75 -17.83 -0.91
C PHE A 251 -6.69 -18.63 -1.64
N THR A 252 -6.73 -19.96 -1.53
CA THR A 252 -5.83 -20.86 -2.25
C THR A 252 -6.55 -21.41 -3.48
N GLY A 253 -5.87 -21.49 -4.62
CA GLY A 253 -6.42 -22.02 -5.85
C GLY A 253 -7.08 -20.95 -6.71
N SER A 254 -8.33 -20.59 -6.46
CA SER A 254 -9.03 -19.61 -7.30
C SER A 254 -8.84 -18.16 -6.83
N LYS A 255 -8.64 -17.24 -7.78
CA LYS A 255 -8.63 -15.81 -7.51
C LYS A 255 -10.01 -15.39 -6.97
N PRO A 256 -10.11 -14.79 -5.78
CA PRO A 256 -11.38 -14.34 -5.25
C PRO A 256 -11.92 -13.16 -6.07
N ALA A 257 -13.23 -12.93 -6.01
CA ALA A 257 -13.83 -11.75 -6.62
C ALA A 257 -13.33 -10.47 -5.94
N SER A 258 -12.97 -9.48 -6.76
CA SER A 258 -12.58 -8.15 -6.29
C SER A 258 -13.73 -7.48 -5.53
N SER A 259 -13.39 -6.68 -4.53
CA SER A 259 -14.40 -5.86 -3.87
C SER A 259 -14.92 -4.79 -4.85
N PRO A 260 -16.18 -4.35 -4.72
CA PRO A 260 -16.72 -3.29 -5.56
C PRO A 260 -15.85 -2.03 -5.48
N THR A 261 -15.58 -1.41 -6.62
CA THR A 261 -14.86 -0.14 -6.65
C THR A 261 -15.71 0.96 -6.05
N ILE A 262 -15.11 1.77 -5.18
CA ILE A 262 -15.75 2.94 -4.59
C ILE A 262 -15.47 4.19 -5.42
N LYS A 263 -16.38 5.16 -5.36
CA LYS A 263 -16.22 6.50 -5.96
C LYS A 263 -15.82 7.57 -4.96
N SER A 264 -15.98 7.29 -3.66
CA SER A 264 -15.59 8.16 -2.55
C SER A 264 -15.14 7.30 -1.37
N VAL A 265 -14.10 7.76 -0.67
CA VAL A 265 -13.62 7.19 0.59
C VAL A 265 -14.26 7.96 1.74
N SER A 266 -14.60 7.27 2.83
CA SER A 266 -15.12 7.92 4.03
C SER A 266 -14.09 8.87 4.65
N ASN A 267 -14.56 9.80 5.48
CA ASN A 267 -13.66 10.66 6.25
C ASN A 267 -12.73 9.82 7.13
N PHE A 268 -11.47 10.25 7.26
CA PHE A 268 -10.51 9.60 8.14
C PHE A 268 -10.62 10.16 9.58
N ASN A 269 -10.16 9.39 10.56
CA ASN A 269 -10.11 9.86 11.95
C ASN A 269 -8.75 10.49 12.26
N ILE A 270 -8.73 11.59 12.99
CA ILE A 270 -7.49 12.15 13.54
C ILE A 270 -7.28 11.56 14.94
N VAL A 271 -6.16 10.89 15.15
CA VAL A 271 -5.80 10.27 16.43
C VAL A 271 -4.42 10.75 16.89
N PRO A 272 -4.16 10.99 18.20
CA PRO A 272 -2.87 11.52 18.64
C PRO A 272 -1.69 10.59 18.38
N VAL A 273 -1.92 9.28 18.49
CA VAL A 273 -0.93 8.22 18.35
C VAL A 273 -1.57 7.05 17.62
N LEU A 274 -0.80 6.43 16.72
CA LEU A 274 -1.14 5.15 16.10
C LEU A 274 -0.32 4.04 16.73
N ALA A 275 -0.82 2.80 16.64
CA ALA A 275 -0.01 1.65 17.03
C ALA A 275 1.25 1.62 16.17
N ASP A 276 2.41 1.50 16.83
CA ASP A 276 3.73 1.61 16.21
C ASP A 276 4.14 0.39 15.38
N LYS A 277 3.18 -0.49 15.05
CA LYS A 277 3.43 -1.80 14.45
C LYS A 277 2.51 -2.03 13.27
N PHE A 278 3.10 -2.27 12.09
CA PHE A 278 2.42 -2.92 10.99
C PHE A 278 2.20 -4.37 11.39
N LEU A 279 0.95 -4.74 11.66
CA LEU A 279 0.55 -6.11 11.95
C LEU A 279 -0.49 -6.54 10.92
N LEU A 280 -0.06 -7.41 10.01
CA LEU A 280 -0.93 -8.05 9.05
C LEU A 280 -1.06 -9.52 9.42
N GLN A 281 -2.28 -9.95 9.72
CA GLN A 281 -2.61 -11.35 9.93
C GLN A 281 -3.38 -11.86 8.72
N THR A 282 -2.79 -12.81 8.00
CA THR A 282 -3.42 -13.48 6.87
C THR A 282 -3.77 -14.92 7.25
N THR A 283 -4.42 -15.66 6.36
CA THR A 283 -4.69 -17.09 6.58
C THR A 283 -4.01 -17.92 5.51
N ALA A 284 -3.65 -19.15 5.79
CA ALA A 284 -3.23 -20.12 4.80
C ALA A 284 -4.12 -21.34 4.99
N ASN A 285 -4.94 -21.62 3.98
CA ASN A 285 -5.98 -22.63 4.07
C ASN A 285 -5.61 -23.83 3.23
N VAL A 286 -5.58 -24.99 3.88
CA VAL A 286 -5.23 -26.28 3.28
C VAL A 286 -6.44 -27.20 3.44
N PRO A 287 -7.27 -27.37 2.39
CA PRO A 287 -8.35 -28.33 2.41
C PRO A 287 -7.83 -29.75 2.69
N PHE A 288 -8.65 -30.60 3.33
CA PHE A 288 -8.23 -31.97 3.62
C PHE A 288 -7.96 -32.82 2.37
N SER A 289 -8.61 -32.51 1.25
CA SER A 289 -8.30 -33.09 -0.06
C SER A 289 -6.86 -32.79 -0.47
N GLU A 290 -6.43 -31.53 -0.32
CA GLU A 290 -5.07 -31.11 -0.68
C GLU A 290 -4.04 -31.65 0.30
N ALA A 291 -4.34 -31.64 1.61
CA ALA A 291 -3.49 -32.30 2.61
C ALA A 291 -3.32 -33.79 2.31
N THR A 292 -4.38 -34.45 1.82
CA THR A 292 -4.32 -35.85 1.37
C THR A 292 -3.42 -36.01 0.15
N ASN A 293 -3.51 -35.12 -0.85
CA ASN A 293 -2.65 -35.16 -2.03
C ASN A 293 -1.17 -34.97 -1.67
N ILE A 294 -0.86 -33.99 -0.82
CA ILE A 294 0.50 -33.76 -0.30
C ILE A 294 1.01 -35.01 0.41
N ALA A 295 0.22 -35.59 1.32
CA ALA A 295 0.63 -36.78 2.05
C ALA A 295 0.84 -37.99 1.12
N ARG A 296 -0.01 -38.18 0.11
CA ARG A 296 0.17 -39.23 -0.90
C ARG A 296 1.46 -39.02 -1.69
N ASN A 297 1.73 -37.82 -2.17
CA ASN A 297 2.97 -37.50 -2.89
C ASN A 297 4.22 -37.77 -2.04
N MET A 298 4.14 -37.48 -0.73
CA MET A 298 5.28 -37.67 0.17
C MET A 298 5.52 -39.12 0.57
N PHE A 299 4.49 -39.97 0.64
CA PHE A 299 4.60 -41.26 1.35
C PHE A 299 4.00 -42.47 0.60
N MET A 300 3.09 -42.27 -0.35
CA MET A 300 2.47 -43.37 -1.09
C MET A 300 3.54 -44.13 -1.88
N ASN A 301 3.43 -45.47 -1.91
CA ASN A 301 4.38 -46.40 -2.51
C ASN A 301 5.81 -46.36 -1.93
N LYS A 302 6.07 -45.60 -0.86
CA LYS A 302 7.35 -45.70 -0.15
C LYS A 302 7.39 -46.97 0.69
N GLU A 303 8.56 -47.61 0.69
CA GLU A 303 8.87 -48.77 1.51
C GLU A 303 9.71 -48.34 2.72
N TYR A 304 9.37 -48.87 3.88
CA TYR A 304 10.10 -48.66 5.13
C TYR A 304 10.56 -50.01 5.67
N ASP A 305 11.82 -50.07 6.10
CA ASP A 305 12.36 -51.25 6.77
C ASP A 305 11.93 -51.27 8.23
N VAL A 306 11.28 -52.35 8.64
CA VAL A 306 10.90 -52.64 10.00
C VAL A 306 11.45 -54.02 10.35
N ARG A 307 12.57 -54.04 11.08
CA ARG A 307 13.25 -55.27 11.55
C ARG A 307 13.68 -56.22 10.42
N GLY A 308 14.23 -55.69 9.34
CA GLY A 308 14.67 -56.46 8.18
C GLY A 308 13.52 -56.96 7.30
N SER A 309 12.32 -56.46 7.52
CA SER A 309 11.13 -56.72 6.69
C SER A 309 10.55 -55.41 6.17
N LYS A 310 9.91 -55.44 5.01
CA LYS A 310 9.41 -54.23 4.37
C LYS A 310 7.93 -53.98 4.68
N VAL A 311 7.61 -52.72 4.98
CA VAL A 311 6.24 -52.21 5.05
C VAL A 311 6.08 -51.16 3.95
N LYS A 312 5.07 -51.30 3.11
CA LYS A 312 4.77 -50.36 2.04
C LYS A 312 3.48 -49.62 2.33
N ILE A 313 3.45 -48.33 2.05
CA ILE A 313 2.22 -47.53 2.16
C ILE A 313 1.47 -47.58 0.83
N LYS A 314 0.22 -48.05 0.86
CA LYS A 314 -0.64 -48.22 -0.31
C LYS A 314 -1.56 -47.03 -0.57
N ASP A 315 -2.12 -46.46 0.48
CA ASP A 315 -2.93 -45.23 0.41
C ASP A 315 -2.76 -44.42 1.69
N ILE A 316 -3.01 -43.11 1.60
CA ILE A 316 -3.09 -42.20 2.73
C ILE A 316 -4.30 -41.30 2.56
N LYS A 317 -5.02 -41.05 3.66
CA LYS A 317 -6.09 -40.07 3.77
C LYS A 317 -5.86 -39.16 4.97
N VAL A 318 -6.08 -37.87 4.79
CA VAL A 318 -6.02 -36.86 5.84
C VAL A 318 -7.39 -36.24 6.00
N TYR A 319 -7.91 -36.19 7.23
CA TYR A 319 -9.21 -35.59 7.54
C TYR A 319 -9.25 -35.04 8.98
N GLY A 320 -10.23 -34.22 9.28
CA GLY A 320 -10.44 -33.66 10.62
C GLY A 320 -11.51 -34.42 11.39
N ALA A 321 -11.30 -34.62 12.70
CA ALA A 321 -12.36 -35.01 13.63
C ALA A 321 -12.05 -34.51 15.05
N ASP A 322 -13.06 -34.04 15.77
CA ASP A 322 -12.96 -33.60 17.17
C ASP A 322 -11.81 -32.61 17.44
N GLY A 323 -11.60 -31.65 16.52
CA GLY A 323 -10.52 -30.66 16.62
C GLY A 323 -9.11 -31.25 16.48
N ARG A 324 -8.98 -32.41 15.82
CA ARG A 324 -7.71 -33.10 15.55
C ARG A 324 -7.58 -33.43 14.08
N VAL A 325 -6.36 -33.42 13.57
CA VAL A 325 -6.04 -34.00 12.27
C VAL A 325 -5.88 -35.50 12.46
N ILE A 326 -6.49 -36.28 11.56
CA ILE A 326 -6.35 -37.73 11.47
C ILE A 326 -5.66 -38.06 10.14
N ILE A 327 -4.58 -38.83 10.22
CA ILE A 327 -3.90 -39.42 9.08
C ILE A 327 -4.15 -40.93 9.13
N GLU A 328 -4.87 -41.44 8.15
CA GLU A 328 -5.10 -42.87 7.95
C GLU A 328 -4.20 -43.36 6.82
N ALA A 329 -3.26 -44.26 7.12
CA ALA A 329 -2.39 -44.90 6.15
C ALA A 329 -2.74 -46.39 6.02
N GLU A 330 -3.02 -46.84 4.79
CA GLU A 330 -3.16 -48.25 4.45
C GLU A 330 -1.77 -48.83 4.16
N THR A 331 -1.44 -49.93 4.84
CA THR A 331 -0.13 -50.56 4.80
C THR A 331 -0.21 -52.00 4.31
N GLU A 332 0.79 -52.41 3.53
CA GLU A 332 0.95 -53.78 3.03
C GLU A 332 2.37 -54.32 3.29
N GLY A 333 2.54 -55.64 3.18
CA GLY A 333 3.79 -56.34 3.46
C GLY A 333 3.85 -56.84 4.89
N TYR A 334 4.96 -56.57 5.59
CA TYR A 334 5.20 -57.07 6.95
C TYR A 334 4.12 -56.62 7.93
N VAL A 335 3.64 -55.38 7.82
CA VAL A 335 2.48 -54.86 8.55
C VAL A 335 1.35 -54.66 7.55
N ASN A 336 0.32 -55.50 7.64
CA ASN A 336 -0.86 -55.40 6.80
C ASN A 336 -2.04 -54.89 7.62
N GLY A 337 -2.57 -53.71 7.28
CA GLY A 337 -3.67 -53.08 8.00
C GLY A 337 -3.70 -51.56 7.83
N LYS A 338 -4.45 -50.90 8.72
CA LYS A 338 -4.61 -49.44 8.74
C LYS A 338 -3.95 -48.83 9.96
N ALA A 339 -2.96 -47.98 9.72
CA ALA A 339 -2.34 -47.14 10.73
C ALA A 339 -3.12 -45.81 10.83
N LEU A 340 -3.62 -45.49 12.02
CA LEU A 340 -4.29 -44.23 12.32
C LEU A 340 -3.42 -43.40 13.27
N ILE A 341 -3.08 -42.21 12.82
CA ILE A 341 -2.35 -41.19 13.58
C ILE A 341 -3.31 -40.03 13.80
N SER A 342 -3.45 -39.54 15.03
CA SER A 342 -4.24 -38.34 15.30
C SER A 342 -3.53 -37.35 16.22
N GLY A 343 -3.56 -36.07 15.88
CA GLY A 343 -2.84 -35.03 16.62
C GLY A 343 -3.43 -33.65 16.42
N ILE A 344 -2.96 -32.70 17.21
CA ILE A 344 -3.33 -31.29 17.10
C ILE A 344 -2.20 -30.58 16.34
N PRO A 345 -2.45 -30.02 15.15
CA PRO A 345 -1.41 -29.36 14.39
C PRO A 345 -0.96 -28.09 15.11
N VAL A 346 0.35 -27.94 15.29
CA VAL A 346 0.97 -26.77 15.91
C VAL A 346 2.21 -26.37 15.11
N TYR A 347 2.49 -25.06 15.05
CA TYR A 347 3.73 -24.58 14.46
C TYR A 347 4.86 -24.67 15.48
N ASP A 348 5.92 -25.40 15.13
CA ASP A 348 7.17 -25.44 15.89
C ASP A 348 8.14 -24.42 15.29
N GLU A 349 8.33 -23.31 16.00
CA GLU A 349 9.18 -22.20 15.57
C GLU A 349 10.67 -22.58 15.51
N THR A 350 11.11 -23.58 16.28
CA THR A 350 12.49 -24.06 16.28
C THR A 350 12.75 -24.95 15.09
N LYS A 351 11.82 -25.87 14.80
CA LYS A 351 11.93 -26.81 13.67
C LYS A 351 11.51 -26.18 12.34
N LYS A 352 10.86 -25.00 12.34
CA LYS A 352 10.27 -24.36 11.16
C LYS A 352 9.34 -25.31 10.40
N LYS A 353 8.48 -25.99 11.15
CA LYS A 353 7.55 -27.01 10.67
C LYS A 353 6.20 -26.89 11.36
N ILE A 354 5.14 -27.22 10.63
CA ILE A 354 3.86 -27.56 11.25
C ILE A 354 3.92 -29.05 11.62
N VAL A 355 3.87 -29.35 12.92
CA VAL A 355 3.96 -30.70 13.49
C VAL A 355 2.65 -31.07 14.18
N LEU A 356 2.46 -32.36 14.45
CA LEU A 356 1.34 -32.83 15.28
C LEU A 356 1.79 -32.88 16.74
N SER A 357 1.01 -32.29 17.63
CA SER A 357 1.18 -32.44 19.08
C SER A 357 0.09 -33.32 19.68
N ASN A 358 0.34 -33.81 20.90
CA ASN A 358 -0.53 -34.74 21.61
C ASN A 358 -0.86 -35.98 20.76
N THR A 359 0.11 -36.48 20.00
CA THR A 359 -0.13 -37.47 18.95
C THR A 359 -0.54 -38.81 19.53
N LYS A 360 -1.57 -39.42 18.93
CA LYS A 360 -2.07 -40.75 19.25
C LYS A 360 -1.89 -41.65 18.04
N PHE A 361 -1.30 -42.83 18.27
CA PHE A 361 -1.15 -43.86 17.25
C PHE A 361 -2.02 -45.09 17.58
N ASN A 362 -2.65 -45.66 16.55
CA ASN A 362 -3.36 -46.93 16.62
C ASN A 362 -3.17 -47.73 15.33
N LEU A 363 -2.94 -49.04 15.45
CA LEU A 363 -2.84 -49.95 14.30
C LEU A 363 -4.03 -50.91 14.31
N ARG A 364 -4.82 -50.88 13.23
CA ARG A 364 -5.89 -51.84 12.97
C ARG A 364 -5.38 -52.92 12.02
N THR A 365 -5.00 -54.07 12.57
CA THR A 365 -4.54 -55.25 11.83
C THR A 365 -5.22 -56.52 12.36
N ALA A 366 -5.32 -57.58 11.54
CA ALA A 366 -5.79 -58.89 11.96
C ALA A 366 -4.71 -59.67 12.77
N ASN A 367 -3.43 -59.30 12.63
CA ASN A 367 -2.33 -60.02 13.25
C ASN A 367 -2.15 -59.65 14.74
N ILE A 368 -2.41 -60.61 15.63
CA ILE A 368 -2.36 -60.42 17.09
C ILE A 368 -0.96 -60.06 17.59
N LEU A 369 0.09 -60.62 16.99
CA LEU A 369 1.48 -60.31 17.35
C LEU A 369 1.82 -58.85 17.01
N GLN A 370 1.34 -58.35 15.87
CA GLN A 370 1.53 -56.97 15.44
C GLN A 370 0.73 -55.98 16.30
N LYS A 371 -0.47 -56.34 16.77
CA LYS A 371 -1.22 -55.54 17.75
C LYS A 371 -0.43 -55.37 19.05
N THR A 372 0.17 -56.45 19.53
CA THR A 372 0.92 -56.47 20.79
C THR A 372 2.25 -55.70 20.68
N ALA A 373 2.98 -55.87 19.57
CA ALA A 373 4.17 -55.10 19.28
C ALA A 373 3.88 -53.60 19.16
N THR A 374 2.75 -53.22 18.55
CA THR A 374 2.32 -51.82 18.49
C THR A 374 2.14 -51.21 19.87
N LEU A 375 1.58 -51.95 20.84
CA LEU A 375 1.41 -51.47 22.21
C LEU A 375 2.75 -51.10 22.87
N LEU A 376 3.78 -51.92 22.63
CA LEU A 376 5.13 -51.74 23.19
C LEU A 376 5.90 -50.58 22.54
N PHE A 377 5.74 -50.38 21.22
CA PHE A 377 6.48 -49.36 20.47
C PHE A 377 5.71 -48.07 20.20
N LYS A 378 4.44 -47.99 20.66
CA LYS A 378 3.57 -46.83 20.46
C LYS A 378 4.24 -45.51 20.79
N GLY A 379 4.94 -45.43 21.93
CA GLY A 379 5.64 -44.21 22.35
C GLY A 379 6.78 -43.81 21.41
N LYS A 380 7.58 -44.77 20.90
CA LYS A 380 8.65 -44.48 19.94
C LYS A 380 8.11 -44.02 18.59
N ILE A 381 7.03 -44.64 18.10
CA ILE A 381 6.37 -44.27 16.85
C ILE A 381 5.78 -42.86 16.96
N VAL A 382 5.08 -42.57 18.06
CA VAL A 382 4.54 -41.23 18.35
C VAL A 382 5.67 -40.20 18.33
N LYS A 383 6.76 -40.44 19.07
CA LYS A 383 7.88 -39.49 19.14
C LYS A 383 8.55 -39.26 17.78
N MET A 384 8.75 -40.32 16.99
CA MET A 384 9.25 -40.20 15.62
C MET A 384 8.33 -39.32 14.75
N ILE A 385 7.01 -39.50 14.84
CA ILE A 385 6.03 -38.69 14.11
C ILE A 385 6.13 -37.22 14.52
N GLU A 386 6.20 -36.93 15.82
CA GLU A 386 6.25 -35.55 16.34
C GLU A 386 7.60 -34.85 16.04
N ASP A 387 8.69 -35.62 15.93
CA ASP A 387 10.04 -35.07 15.73
C ASP A 387 10.48 -34.98 14.27
N GLU A 388 10.22 -36.02 13.48
CA GLU A 388 10.76 -36.14 12.12
C GLU A 388 9.78 -35.64 11.06
N TYR A 389 8.48 -35.86 11.28
CA TYR A 389 7.44 -35.62 10.29
C TYR A 389 6.66 -34.33 10.57
N GLY A 390 6.43 -33.56 9.51
CA GLY A 390 5.73 -32.29 9.56
C GLY A 390 5.84 -31.57 8.23
N ILE A 391 5.03 -30.53 8.05
CA ILE A 391 5.07 -29.70 6.85
C ILE A 391 6.17 -28.67 7.05
N PRO A 392 7.28 -28.71 6.28
CA PRO A 392 8.31 -27.68 6.36
C PRO A 392 7.74 -26.35 5.85
N THR A 393 7.99 -25.27 6.60
CA THR A 393 7.48 -23.93 6.26
C THR A 393 8.59 -22.94 5.96
N GLN A 394 9.87 -23.30 6.17
CA GLN A 394 11.00 -22.39 6.04
C GLN A 394 11.08 -21.71 4.66
N ASP A 395 11.01 -22.49 3.57
CA ASP A 395 11.12 -21.94 2.22
C ASP A 395 9.91 -21.05 1.87
N LEU A 396 8.72 -21.42 2.35
CA LEU A 396 7.50 -20.63 2.21
C LEU A 396 7.58 -19.31 2.97
N GLU A 397 8.11 -19.33 4.19
CA GLU A 397 8.32 -18.14 5.01
C GLU A 397 9.29 -17.18 4.31
N LEU A 398 10.41 -17.70 3.77
CA LEU A 398 11.44 -16.90 3.10
C LEU A 398 10.95 -16.33 1.76
N SER A 399 10.29 -17.14 0.92
CA SER A 399 9.78 -16.68 -0.37
C SER A 399 8.66 -15.66 -0.20
N SER A 400 7.71 -15.90 0.71
CA SER A 400 6.62 -14.96 1.02
C SER A 400 7.15 -13.65 1.56
N LYS A 401 8.14 -13.72 2.47
CA LYS A 401 8.83 -12.53 2.99
C LYS A 401 9.43 -11.70 1.84
N LYS A 402 10.17 -12.35 0.94
CA LYS A 402 10.79 -11.68 -0.21
C LYS A 402 9.76 -11.02 -1.11
N SER A 403 8.69 -11.72 -1.48
CA SER A 403 7.62 -11.17 -2.33
C SER A 403 6.93 -9.95 -1.71
N ILE A 404 6.68 -9.97 -0.39
CA ILE A 404 6.09 -8.84 0.32
C ILE A 404 7.06 -7.66 0.36
N GLU A 405 8.35 -7.90 0.64
CA GLU A 405 9.37 -6.84 0.60
C GLU A 405 9.49 -6.23 -0.80
N GLU A 406 9.48 -7.04 -1.87
CA GLU A 406 9.48 -6.54 -3.25
C GLU A 406 8.25 -5.68 -3.55
N ALA A 407 7.06 -6.07 -3.09
CA ALA A 407 5.84 -5.28 -3.22
C ALA A 407 5.94 -3.95 -2.45
N PHE A 408 6.47 -3.96 -1.23
CA PHE A 408 6.64 -2.75 -0.41
C PHE A 408 7.67 -1.77 -0.96
N ASN A 409 8.60 -2.21 -1.80
CA ASN A 409 9.67 -1.39 -2.34
C ASN A 409 9.46 -1.08 -3.84
N LYS A 410 8.24 -1.28 -4.36
CA LYS A 410 7.86 -0.95 -5.74
C LYS A 410 7.34 0.49 -5.84
N GLU A 411 7.72 1.19 -6.91
CA GLU A 411 7.15 2.49 -7.26
C GLU A 411 5.85 2.29 -8.05
N TYR A 412 4.71 2.35 -7.36
CA TYR A 412 3.38 2.21 -8.00
C TYR A 412 2.95 3.47 -8.75
N TYR A 413 3.45 4.63 -8.32
CA TYR A 413 3.18 5.93 -8.92
C TYR A 413 4.45 6.77 -8.86
N LYS A 414 4.73 7.51 -9.94
CA LYS A 414 5.90 8.38 -10.01
C LYS A 414 5.93 9.34 -8.82
N GLY A 415 7.04 9.34 -8.09
CA GLY A 415 7.27 10.23 -6.96
C GLY A 415 6.68 9.75 -5.62
N LEU A 416 5.97 8.63 -5.59
CA LEU A 416 5.51 7.95 -4.38
C LEU A 416 6.37 6.71 -4.14
N LYS A 417 7.43 6.87 -3.34
CA LYS A 417 8.33 5.77 -3.00
C LYS A 417 7.90 5.14 -1.69
N MET A 418 7.57 3.85 -1.75
CA MET A 418 7.36 3.03 -0.57
C MET A 418 8.67 2.34 -0.21
N ASN A 419 9.01 2.33 1.07
CA ASN A 419 10.15 1.59 1.60
C ASN A 419 9.67 0.73 2.76
N GLY A 420 9.79 -0.58 2.62
CA GLY A 420 9.33 -1.50 3.66
C GLY A 420 10.28 -2.64 3.92
N ARG A 421 10.22 -3.16 5.13
CA ARG A 421 10.99 -4.32 5.57
C ARG A 421 10.09 -5.24 6.38
N VAL A 422 10.15 -6.52 6.08
CA VAL A 422 9.43 -7.56 6.81
C VAL A 422 10.39 -8.12 7.86
N PHE A 423 10.08 -7.93 9.14
CA PHE A 423 10.93 -8.45 10.21
C PHE A 423 10.70 -9.94 10.40
N ASN A 424 9.43 -10.33 10.48
CA ASN A 424 9.03 -11.70 10.69
C ASN A 424 7.75 -12.00 9.91
N LEU A 425 7.71 -13.18 9.30
CA LEU A 425 6.52 -13.79 8.72
C LEU A 425 6.53 -15.24 9.19
N LYS A 426 5.55 -15.63 10.01
CA LYS A 426 5.47 -16.99 10.51
C LYS A 426 4.02 -17.46 10.67
N PRO A 427 3.77 -18.77 10.57
CA PRO A 427 2.54 -19.34 11.07
C PRO A 427 2.40 -19.07 12.57
N GLY A 428 1.23 -18.57 12.97
CA GLY A 428 0.79 -18.44 14.35
C GLY A 428 -0.18 -19.55 14.70
N LYS A 429 -1.40 -19.20 15.11
CA LYS A 429 -2.42 -20.17 15.50
C LYS A 429 -2.87 -21.02 14.32
N ILE A 430 -2.92 -22.33 14.51
CA ILE A 430 -3.52 -23.26 13.55
C ILE A 430 -4.93 -23.61 14.02
N LEU A 431 -5.89 -23.46 13.13
CA LEU A 431 -7.31 -23.71 13.32
C LEU A 431 -7.71 -24.91 12.47
N LEU A 432 -8.65 -25.70 12.99
CA LEU A 432 -9.25 -26.82 12.27
C LEU A 432 -10.74 -26.54 12.09
N ASN A 433 -11.24 -26.78 10.89
CA ASN A 433 -12.65 -26.79 10.58
C ASN A 433 -13.00 -28.09 9.83
N GLU A 434 -14.27 -28.27 9.48
CA GLU A 434 -14.75 -29.49 8.80
C GLU A 434 -14.12 -29.68 7.41
N SER A 435 -13.67 -28.61 6.77
CA SER A 435 -13.14 -28.63 5.40
C SER A 435 -11.61 -28.72 5.32
N GLY A 436 -10.88 -28.32 6.36
CA GLY A 436 -9.42 -28.32 6.32
C GLY A 436 -8.72 -27.67 7.51
N ILE A 437 -7.44 -27.36 7.28
CA ILE A 437 -6.50 -26.76 8.21
C ILE A 437 -6.29 -25.29 7.80
N THR A 438 -6.43 -24.37 8.75
CA THR A 438 -6.19 -22.94 8.55
C THR A 438 -5.06 -22.48 9.46
N ALA A 439 -3.91 -22.12 8.89
CA ALA A 439 -2.85 -21.45 9.65
C ALA A 439 -3.04 -19.94 9.57
N VAL A 440 -3.10 -19.24 10.70
CA VAL A 440 -3.02 -17.78 10.72
C VAL A 440 -1.57 -17.40 10.51
N ILE A 441 -1.24 -16.64 9.47
CA ILE A 441 0.12 -16.18 9.21
C ILE A 441 0.27 -14.76 9.76
N GLU A 442 1.23 -14.57 10.65
CA GLU A 442 1.50 -13.29 11.29
C GLU A 442 2.68 -12.62 10.59
N THR A 443 2.42 -11.45 10.00
CA THR A 443 3.43 -10.62 9.35
C THR A 443 3.66 -9.36 10.17
N ASN A 444 4.89 -9.22 10.66
CA ASN A 444 5.38 -8.01 11.31
C ASN A 444 6.34 -7.29 10.37
N ALA A 445 6.01 -6.05 10.03
CA ALA A 445 6.80 -5.27 9.08
C ALA A 445 6.95 -3.81 9.52
N THR A 446 7.71 -3.06 8.74
CA THR A 446 7.67 -1.60 8.69
C THR A 446 7.42 -1.20 7.25
N LEU A 447 6.71 -0.09 7.09
CA LEU A 447 6.43 0.50 5.80
C LEU A 447 6.50 2.01 5.96
N LYS A 448 7.29 2.69 5.14
CA LYS A 448 7.40 4.15 5.10
C LYS A 448 7.06 4.63 3.71
N LEU A 449 6.26 5.69 3.62
CA LEU A 449 6.00 6.40 2.39
C LEU A 449 6.82 7.68 2.34
N ILE A 450 7.54 7.87 1.23
CA ILE A 450 8.33 9.07 0.97
C ILE A 450 7.85 9.66 -0.34
N LEU A 451 7.43 10.93 -0.27
CA LEU A 451 7.17 11.73 -1.46
C LEU A 451 8.52 12.27 -1.98
N ASN A 452 8.97 11.86 -3.16
CA ASN A 452 10.25 12.30 -3.73
C ASN A 452 10.32 12.06 -5.25
N GLY A 453 10.58 13.12 -6.02
CA GLY A 453 10.77 13.07 -7.48
C GLY A 453 9.54 13.55 -8.26
N ILE A 454 8.76 14.47 -7.69
CA ILE A 454 7.55 15.04 -8.30
C ILE A 454 7.87 16.32 -9.08
#